data_AF-A0A2S2C0L7-F1
#
_entry.id   AF-A0A2S2C0L7-F1
#
_cell.length_a   1.000
_cell.length_b   1.000
_cell.length_c   1.000
_cell.angle_alpha   90.00
_cell.angle_beta   90.00
_cell.angle_gamma   90.00
#
_symmetry.space_group_name_H-M   'P 1'
#
loop_
_entity.id
_entity.type
_entity.pdbx_description
1 polymer ?
#
loop_
_entity_poly.entity_id
_entity_poly.type
_entity_poly.pdbx_seq_one_letter_code
_entity_poly.pdbx_strand_id
1 'polypeptide(L)'
;MSDTVDPRQDEKRADTGFFGQPFALANLFGVEMWERFSFYGMQGILIYYLYYSAADGGLGISEASATSIVGAYGGTVYLSTILGAWIADRLLGSERTLFYSAVLVMLGHIALAVFPGLWGVGVGLVCVAFGSGGLKANATSLVGDLYDEHDERRDAGFSIFYMGINLGALVGPLLTGWAQDTMGFHAGFALAAVGMAFGLVQYTLGRKHLRGIGATAPNPLPSDQRTKWIAIAAAAVIVIAAACLTGLVTTSNMSDVVVALTVVAAIGYFAIILSSRRITAIERSRVYAFIPMFIASAVFWSLFQQQFTTVAVYSDKRLDRNLFGWDFPPSWVQSINPVFIIIFAGVFAAAWTKLGPRQPSSPVKFAMGTMIMGLAFLAFIPMSGGGANSAPLLGLCGILLLFTFAELLLSPVGLSLSTKLAPEAFHTQMVALFFLSVALGTAMAGTLAGFYNENNEVPYFTAIGLGSIAVGVLLAVGSPWIKRLMKGVH
;
A
#
# COMPACT_ATOMS: atom_id res chain seq x y z
N MET A 1 -26.48 -24.30 -39.18
CA MET A 1 -25.57 -23.69 -38.19
C MET A 1 -26.40 -22.71 -37.38
N SER A 2 -26.97 -23.16 -36.26
CA SER A 2 -27.55 -22.23 -35.28
C SER A 2 -26.44 -21.87 -34.31
N ASP A 3 -26.04 -20.60 -34.32
CA ASP A 3 -25.26 -20.01 -33.24
C ASP A 3 -26.12 -20.09 -31.98
N THR A 4 -25.82 -21.08 -31.14
CA THR A 4 -26.35 -21.13 -29.78
C THR A 4 -25.52 -20.15 -28.97
N VAL A 5 -25.94 -18.88 -28.98
CA VAL A 5 -25.46 -17.88 -28.02
C VAL A 5 -25.78 -18.42 -26.63
N ASP A 6 -24.76 -18.63 -25.79
CA ASP A 6 -24.95 -19.09 -24.42
C ASP A 6 -25.74 -18.00 -23.65
N PRO A 7 -26.96 -18.28 -23.16
CA PRO A 7 -27.77 -17.29 -22.45
C PRO A 7 -27.09 -16.73 -21.19
N ARG A 8 -26.04 -17.39 -20.66
CA ARG A 8 -25.21 -16.87 -19.57
C ARG A 8 -24.29 -15.71 -19.99
N GLN A 9 -23.96 -15.58 -21.27
CA GLN A 9 -23.18 -14.45 -21.79
C GLN A 9 -24.03 -13.19 -21.95
N ASP A 10 -25.29 -13.31 -22.34
CA ASP A 10 -26.20 -12.16 -22.47
C ASP A 10 -26.61 -11.57 -21.11
N GLU A 11 -26.77 -12.39 -20.06
CA GLU A 11 -27.03 -11.87 -18.71
C GLU A 11 -25.85 -11.09 -18.10
N LYS A 12 -24.60 -11.46 -18.41
CA LYS A 12 -23.41 -10.71 -17.95
C LYS A 12 -23.31 -9.33 -18.62
N ARG A 13 -23.75 -9.20 -19.87
CA ARG A 13 -23.71 -7.95 -20.64
C ARG A 13 -24.74 -6.91 -20.19
N ALA A 14 -25.79 -7.30 -19.44
CA ALA A 14 -26.90 -6.42 -19.08
C ALA A 14 -26.95 -5.94 -17.62
N ASP A 15 -26.07 -6.40 -16.72
CA ASP A 15 -26.06 -5.93 -15.32
C ASP A 15 -25.44 -4.52 -15.23
N THR A 16 -26.30 -3.53 -14.95
CA THR A 16 -25.95 -2.11 -14.79
C THR A 16 -26.44 -1.55 -13.44
N GLY A 17 -26.60 -2.41 -12.42
CA GLY A 17 -27.24 -2.07 -11.15
C GLY A 17 -26.52 -1.04 -10.27
N PHE A 18 -25.30 -0.59 -10.60
CA PHE A 18 -24.55 0.39 -9.82
C PHE A 18 -23.83 1.41 -10.71
N PHE A 19 -24.39 2.61 -10.88
CA PHE A 19 -23.81 3.67 -11.75
C PHE A 19 -23.44 3.20 -13.17
N GLY A 20 -24.27 2.35 -13.77
CA GLY A 20 -23.99 1.76 -15.09
C GLY A 20 -23.06 0.55 -15.08
N GLN A 21 -22.58 0.15 -13.90
CA GLN A 21 -21.70 -1.01 -13.67
C GLN A 21 -22.48 -2.20 -13.08
N PRO A 22 -21.92 -3.43 -13.15
CA PRO A 22 -22.51 -4.59 -12.50
C PRO A 22 -22.76 -4.35 -11.00
N PHE A 23 -23.90 -4.80 -10.47
CA PHE A 23 -24.22 -4.59 -9.05
C PHE A 23 -23.20 -5.21 -8.09
N ALA A 24 -22.52 -6.28 -8.52
CA ALA A 24 -21.43 -6.88 -7.78
C ALA A 24 -20.28 -5.89 -7.47
N LEU A 25 -20.06 -4.87 -8.32
CA LEU A 25 -19.09 -3.82 -8.07
C LEU A 25 -19.43 -3.01 -6.82
N ALA A 26 -20.73 -2.78 -6.51
CA ALA A 26 -21.14 -2.07 -5.29
C ALA A 26 -20.66 -2.79 -4.02
N ASN A 27 -20.65 -4.13 -4.05
CA ASN A 27 -20.19 -4.95 -2.92
C ASN A 27 -18.66 -4.90 -2.77
N LEU A 28 -17.93 -4.99 -3.88
CA LEU A 28 -16.47 -4.89 -3.90
C LEU A 28 -15.99 -3.48 -3.52
N PHE A 29 -16.65 -2.45 -4.05
CA PHE A 29 -16.45 -1.06 -3.66
C PHE A 29 -16.67 -0.87 -2.16
N GLY A 30 -17.77 -1.37 -1.62
CA GLY A 30 -18.13 -1.20 -0.22
C GLY A 30 -17.12 -1.85 0.73
N VAL A 31 -16.77 -3.11 0.49
CA VAL A 31 -15.79 -3.81 1.34
C VAL A 31 -14.40 -3.18 1.26
N GLU A 32 -13.97 -2.73 0.08
CA GLU A 32 -12.70 -2.02 -0.08
C GLU A 32 -12.73 -0.67 0.64
N MET A 33 -13.78 0.13 0.46
CA MET A 33 -13.91 1.43 1.13
C MET A 33 -13.86 1.29 2.65
N TRP A 34 -14.58 0.31 3.22
CA TRP A 34 -14.61 0.06 4.67
C TRP A 34 -13.30 -0.49 5.21
N GLU A 35 -12.62 -1.37 4.47
CA GLU A 35 -11.30 -1.84 4.86
C GLU A 35 -10.27 -0.71 4.77
N ARG A 36 -10.34 0.17 3.76
CA ARG A 36 -9.43 1.32 3.64
C ARG A 36 -9.69 2.33 4.74
N PHE A 37 -10.96 2.55 5.10
CA PHE A 37 -11.35 3.32 6.28
C PHE A 37 -10.70 2.77 7.55
N SER A 38 -10.83 1.46 7.81
CA SER A 38 -10.29 0.86 9.03
C SER A 38 -8.77 0.82 9.04
N PHE A 39 -8.14 0.51 7.90
CA PHE A 39 -6.71 0.45 7.71
C PHE A 39 -6.06 1.82 7.92
N TYR A 40 -6.47 2.84 7.16
CA TYR A 40 -5.87 4.18 7.27
C TYR A 40 -6.25 4.86 8.58
N GLY A 41 -7.46 4.63 9.10
CA GLY A 41 -7.85 5.13 10.41
C GLY A 41 -6.97 4.58 11.54
N MET A 42 -6.82 3.26 11.62
CA MET A 42 -5.92 2.62 12.58
C MET A 42 -4.47 3.08 12.39
N GLN A 43 -3.97 3.07 11.16
CA GLN A 43 -2.61 3.49 10.84
C GLN A 43 -2.35 4.96 11.19
N GLY A 44 -3.41 5.79 11.14
CA GLY A 44 -3.33 7.20 11.48
C GLY A 44 -3.13 7.51 12.94
N ILE A 45 -3.53 6.61 13.83
CA ILE A 45 -3.36 6.75 15.29
C ILE A 45 -2.33 5.79 15.88
N LEU A 46 -1.87 4.81 15.11
CA LEU A 46 -0.98 3.75 15.59
C LEU A 46 0.34 4.29 16.12
N ILE A 47 1.02 5.17 15.37
CA ILE A 47 2.32 5.67 15.80
C ILE A 47 2.23 6.46 17.12
N TYR A 48 1.19 7.27 17.25
CA TYR A 48 0.90 8.03 18.48
C TYR A 48 0.63 7.08 19.65
N TYR A 49 -0.17 6.02 19.46
CA TYR A 49 -0.41 5.02 20.50
C TYR A 49 0.88 4.37 21.00
N LEU A 50 1.83 4.13 20.09
CA LEU A 50 3.11 3.53 20.44
C LEU A 50 3.96 4.47 21.30
N TYR A 51 4.20 5.70 20.87
CA TYR A 51 5.17 6.57 21.55
C TYR A 51 4.59 7.50 22.63
N TYR A 52 3.27 7.75 22.63
CA TYR A 52 2.64 8.56 23.67
C TYR A 52 2.85 7.92 25.05
N SER A 53 2.94 8.76 26.08
CA SER A 53 3.16 8.26 27.43
C SER A 53 1.99 7.41 27.91
N ALA A 54 2.22 6.56 28.91
CA ALA A 54 1.13 5.81 29.55
C ALA A 54 0.09 6.73 30.20
N ALA A 55 0.47 7.94 30.61
CA ALA A 55 -0.46 8.94 31.15
C ALA A 55 -1.39 9.50 30.06
N ASP A 56 -0.92 9.57 28.82
CA ASP A 56 -1.69 9.99 27.65
C ASP A 56 -2.40 8.80 26.96
N GLY A 57 -2.40 7.63 27.60
CA GLY A 57 -3.04 6.40 27.10
C GLY A 57 -2.22 5.63 26.05
N GLY A 58 -0.97 6.01 25.80
CA GLY A 58 -0.04 5.30 24.90
C GLY A 58 0.81 4.24 25.60
N LEU A 59 1.79 3.67 24.89
CA LEU A 59 2.68 2.62 25.39
C LEU A 59 4.03 3.12 25.88
N GLY A 60 4.38 4.38 25.62
CA GLY A 60 5.62 5.02 26.05
C GLY A 60 6.88 4.37 25.48
N ILE A 61 6.80 3.72 24.32
CA ILE A 61 8.00 3.19 23.65
C ILE A 61 8.73 4.31 22.90
N SER A 62 10.04 4.15 22.68
CA SER A 62 10.83 5.17 21.97
C SER A 62 10.28 5.44 20.56
N GLU A 63 10.39 6.68 20.08
CA GLU A 63 9.96 7.08 18.74
C GLU A 63 10.68 6.26 17.65
N ALA A 64 11.95 5.92 17.86
CA ALA A 64 12.71 5.03 16.97
C ALA A 64 12.09 3.61 16.93
N SER A 65 11.67 3.06 18.07
CA SER A 65 10.95 1.78 18.10
C SER A 65 9.57 1.89 17.46
N ALA A 66 8.84 2.97 17.70
CA ALA A 66 7.51 3.18 17.15
C ALA A 66 7.53 3.27 15.62
N THR A 67 8.45 4.07 15.07
CA THR A 67 8.64 4.22 13.61
C THR A 67 9.13 2.92 12.96
N SER A 68 10.02 2.17 13.61
CA SER A 68 10.44 0.83 13.17
C SER A 68 9.25 -0.15 13.11
N ILE A 69 8.39 -0.18 14.14
CA ILE A 69 7.20 -1.05 14.14
C ILE A 69 6.26 -0.68 12.99
N VAL A 70 5.97 0.62 12.81
CA VAL A 70 5.06 1.10 11.76
C VAL A 70 5.60 0.78 10.36
N GLY A 71 6.89 1.01 10.11
CA GLY A 71 7.52 0.68 8.83
C GLY A 71 7.53 -0.83 8.55
N ALA A 72 7.89 -1.64 9.53
CA ALA A 72 7.87 -3.10 9.41
C ALA A 72 6.46 -3.65 9.13
N TYR A 73 5.46 -3.13 9.85
CA TYR A 73 4.06 -3.46 9.62
C TYR A 73 3.63 -3.11 8.19
N GLY A 74 3.86 -1.86 7.76
CA GLY A 74 3.51 -1.42 6.41
C GLY A 74 4.21 -2.25 5.33
N GLY A 75 5.51 -2.52 5.48
CA GLY A 75 6.25 -3.40 4.57
C GLY A 75 5.67 -4.82 4.51
N THR A 76 5.30 -5.38 5.66
CA THR A 76 4.70 -6.71 5.76
C THR A 76 3.33 -6.79 5.11
N VAL A 77 2.50 -5.73 5.17
CA VAL A 77 1.23 -5.64 4.44
C VAL A 77 1.42 -5.82 2.94
N TYR A 78 2.48 -5.23 2.37
CA TYR A 78 2.77 -5.39 0.94
C TYR A 78 3.38 -6.76 0.62
N LEU A 79 4.20 -7.34 1.50
CA LEU A 79 4.69 -8.72 1.34
C LEU A 79 3.55 -9.74 1.39
N SER A 80 2.59 -9.55 2.28
CA SER A 80 1.45 -10.45 2.44
C SER A 80 0.49 -10.39 1.26
N THR A 81 0.52 -9.35 0.40
CA THR A 81 -0.25 -9.36 -0.87
C THR A 81 0.17 -10.52 -1.78
N ILE A 82 1.46 -10.85 -1.81
CA ILE A 82 2.00 -11.96 -2.61
C ILE A 82 1.48 -13.29 -2.05
N LEU A 83 1.50 -13.44 -0.72
CA LEU A 83 0.97 -14.62 -0.06
C LEU A 83 -0.55 -14.76 -0.27
N GLY A 84 -1.28 -13.66 -0.15
CA GLY A 84 -2.72 -13.60 -0.37
C GLY A 84 -3.13 -13.97 -1.80
N ALA A 85 -2.39 -13.48 -2.80
CA ALA A 85 -2.58 -13.88 -4.20
C ALA A 85 -2.30 -15.37 -4.41
N TRP A 86 -1.24 -15.90 -3.78
CA TRP A 86 -0.91 -17.32 -3.86
C TRP A 86 -1.97 -18.22 -3.22
N ILE A 87 -2.52 -17.84 -2.06
CA ILE A 87 -3.60 -18.58 -1.39
C ILE A 87 -4.85 -18.63 -2.28
N ALA A 88 -5.19 -17.52 -2.93
CA ALA A 88 -6.32 -17.47 -3.85
C ALA A 88 -6.08 -18.34 -5.10
N ASP A 89 -4.90 -18.27 -5.69
CA ASP A 89 -4.52 -19.04 -6.88
C ASP A 89 -4.53 -20.56 -6.63
N ARG A 90 -4.08 -20.98 -5.43
CA ARG A 90 -3.76 -22.38 -5.14
C ARG A 90 -4.72 -23.11 -4.21
N LEU A 91 -5.43 -22.40 -3.33
CA LEU A 91 -6.17 -23.03 -2.24
C LEU A 91 -7.66 -22.68 -2.25
N LEU A 92 -8.01 -21.40 -2.19
CA LEU A 92 -9.35 -20.97 -1.81
C LEU A 92 -10.16 -20.29 -2.91
N GLY A 93 -9.51 -19.75 -3.95
CA GLY A 93 -10.12 -18.80 -4.88
C GLY A 93 -10.16 -17.37 -4.30
N SER A 94 -10.24 -16.37 -5.17
CA SER A 94 -10.18 -14.95 -4.78
C SER A 94 -11.33 -14.51 -3.88
N GLU A 95 -12.54 -15.03 -4.09
CA GLU A 95 -13.74 -14.68 -3.31
C GLU A 95 -13.60 -15.06 -1.83
N ARG A 96 -13.22 -16.33 -1.58
CA ARG A 96 -13.04 -16.85 -0.22
C ARG A 96 -11.82 -16.27 0.44
N THR A 97 -10.74 -16.07 -0.31
CA THR A 97 -9.52 -15.45 0.22
C THR A 97 -9.81 -14.03 0.67
N LEU A 98 -10.56 -13.24 -0.11
CA LEU A 98 -11.02 -11.91 0.30
C LEU A 98 -11.87 -11.99 1.58
N PHE A 99 -12.85 -12.89 1.64
CA PHE A 99 -13.72 -13.05 2.80
C PHE A 99 -12.94 -13.33 4.09
N TYR A 100 -12.07 -14.35 4.09
CA TYR A 100 -11.29 -14.70 5.28
C TYR A 100 -10.24 -13.64 5.63
N SER A 101 -9.71 -12.94 4.63
CA SER A 101 -8.83 -11.80 4.82
C SER A 101 -9.55 -10.65 5.53
N ALA A 102 -10.78 -10.32 5.11
CA ALA A 102 -11.64 -9.33 5.76
C ALA A 102 -11.94 -9.70 7.23
N VAL A 103 -12.24 -10.98 7.50
CA VAL A 103 -12.41 -11.49 8.87
C VAL A 103 -11.14 -11.27 9.69
N LEU A 104 -9.97 -11.58 9.11
CA LEU A 104 -8.69 -11.44 9.80
C LEU A 104 -8.34 -9.97 10.11
N VAL A 105 -8.63 -9.03 9.20
CA VAL A 105 -8.49 -7.59 9.46
C VAL A 105 -9.37 -7.16 10.64
N MET A 106 -10.64 -7.58 10.64
CA MET A 106 -11.57 -7.25 11.73
C MET A 106 -11.06 -7.77 13.08
N LEU A 107 -10.58 -9.02 13.13
CA LEU A 107 -9.99 -9.60 14.35
C LEU A 107 -8.73 -8.84 14.79
N GLY A 108 -7.93 -8.35 13.85
CA GLY A 108 -6.76 -7.53 14.14
C GLY A 108 -7.12 -6.19 14.79
N HIS A 109 -8.13 -5.49 14.29
CA HIS A 109 -8.62 -4.26 14.91
C HIS A 109 -9.27 -4.50 16.28
N ILE A 110 -10.00 -5.60 16.45
CA ILE A 110 -10.53 -6.00 17.77
C ILE A 110 -9.39 -6.26 18.75
N ALA A 111 -8.31 -6.93 18.33
CA ALA A 111 -7.14 -7.15 19.19
C ALA A 111 -6.49 -5.84 19.64
N LEU A 112 -6.35 -4.84 18.75
CA LEU A 112 -5.86 -3.50 19.11
C LEU A 112 -6.81 -2.76 20.07
N ALA A 113 -8.12 -2.94 19.90
CA ALA A 113 -9.13 -2.29 20.72
C ALA A 113 -9.23 -2.89 22.14
N VAL A 114 -9.06 -4.21 22.28
CA VAL A 114 -9.37 -4.95 23.51
C VAL A 114 -8.13 -5.39 24.29
N PHE A 115 -7.08 -5.85 23.60
CA PHE A 115 -5.92 -6.39 24.29
C PHE A 115 -4.94 -5.27 24.69
N PRO A 116 -4.40 -5.31 25.92
CA PRO A 116 -3.53 -4.26 26.39
C PRO A 116 -2.11 -4.39 25.85
N GLY A 117 -1.42 -3.26 25.77
CA GLY A 117 0.03 -3.21 25.59
C GLY A 117 0.52 -3.74 24.24
N LEU A 118 1.79 -4.16 24.24
CA LEU A 118 2.44 -4.73 23.06
C LEU A 118 1.82 -6.05 22.57
N TRP A 119 1.06 -6.76 23.41
CA TRP A 119 0.32 -7.95 23.00
C TRP A 119 -0.81 -7.60 22.02
N GLY A 120 -1.59 -6.55 22.32
CA GLY A 120 -2.62 -6.05 21.41
C GLY A 120 -2.03 -5.56 20.10
N VAL A 121 -0.90 -4.83 20.17
CA VAL A 121 -0.16 -4.38 18.98
C VAL A 121 0.32 -5.57 18.16
N GLY A 122 1.03 -6.53 18.76
CA GLY A 122 1.61 -7.66 18.03
C GLY A 122 0.57 -8.52 17.34
N VAL A 123 -0.47 -8.95 18.06
CA VAL A 123 -1.56 -9.75 17.49
C VAL A 123 -2.33 -8.94 16.46
N GLY A 124 -2.65 -7.69 16.78
CA GLY A 124 -3.41 -6.80 15.91
C GLY A 124 -2.72 -6.55 14.58
N LEU A 125 -1.46 -6.11 14.61
CA LEU A 125 -0.71 -5.78 13.40
C LEU A 125 -0.39 -7.00 12.54
N VAL A 126 -0.16 -8.18 13.14
CA VAL A 126 0.00 -9.43 12.38
C VAL A 126 -1.30 -9.77 11.64
N CYS A 127 -2.43 -9.77 12.34
CA CYS A 127 -3.73 -10.04 11.73
C CYS A 127 -4.07 -9.03 10.63
N VAL A 128 -3.92 -7.73 10.89
CA VAL A 128 -4.18 -6.69 9.88
C VAL A 128 -3.20 -6.82 8.71
N ALA A 129 -1.91 -7.09 8.94
CA ALA A 129 -0.95 -7.22 7.85
C ALA A 129 -1.29 -8.36 6.89
N PHE A 130 -1.56 -9.57 7.40
CA PHE A 130 -1.93 -10.70 6.56
C PHE A 130 -3.33 -10.55 5.94
N GLY A 131 -4.28 -10.00 6.70
CA GLY A 131 -5.63 -9.72 6.25
C GLY A 131 -5.66 -8.68 5.13
N SER A 132 -5.09 -7.49 5.35
CA SER A 132 -5.11 -6.40 4.36
C SER A 132 -4.34 -6.76 3.09
N GLY A 133 -3.24 -7.51 3.19
CA GLY A 133 -2.54 -8.02 2.01
C GLY A 133 -3.40 -8.98 1.19
N GLY A 134 -4.05 -9.93 1.85
CA GLY A 134 -4.98 -10.86 1.21
C GLY A 134 -6.19 -10.18 0.59
N LEU A 135 -6.77 -9.18 1.27
CA LEU A 135 -7.90 -8.42 0.75
C LEU A 135 -7.49 -7.60 -0.48
N LYS A 136 -6.40 -6.83 -0.40
CA LYS A 136 -5.91 -5.97 -1.49
C LYS A 136 -5.64 -6.75 -2.78
N ALA A 137 -4.94 -7.88 -2.67
CA ALA A 137 -4.61 -8.72 -3.82
C ALA A 137 -5.86 -9.27 -4.53
N ASN A 138 -6.86 -9.67 -3.74
CA ASN A 138 -8.01 -10.40 -4.26
C ASN A 138 -9.20 -9.52 -4.64
N ALA A 139 -9.38 -8.36 -3.99
CA ALA A 139 -10.42 -7.41 -4.37
C ALA A 139 -10.21 -6.89 -5.79
N THR A 140 -8.97 -6.53 -6.13
CA THR A 140 -8.62 -6.06 -7.48
C THR A 140 -8.82 -7.15 -8.53
N SER A 141 -8.48 -8.40 -8.21
CA SER A 141 -8.75 -9.56 -9.08
C SER A 141 -10.23 -9.75 -9.35
N LEU A 142 -11.06 -9.73 -8.29
CA LEU A 142 -12.51 -9.91 -8.41
C LEU A 142 -13.16 -8.80 -9.22
N VAL A 143 -12.72 -7.54 -9.06
CA VAL A 143 -13.18 -6.42 -9.91
C VAL A 143 -12.82 -6.68 -11.37
N GLY A 144 -11.60 -7.15 -11.65
CA GLY A 144 -11.19 -7.52 -12.99
C GLY A 144 -12.08 -8.60 -13.61
N ASP A 145 -12.42 -9.63 -12.82
CA ASP A 145 -13.22 -10.77 -13.26
C ASP A 145 -14.73 -10.46 -13.41
N LEU A 146 -15.18 -9.26 -12.98
CA LEU A 146 -16.56 -8.79 -13.25
C LEU A 146 -16.80 -8.47 -14.73
N TYR A 147 -15.73 -8.19 -15.47
CA TYR A 147 -15.80 -7.68 -16.84
C TYR A 147 -15.19 -8.68 -17.81
N ASP A 148 -15.80 -8.82 -18.99
CA ASP A 148 -15.16 -9.53 -20.09
C ASP A 148 -13.97 -8.73 -20.63
N GLU A 149 -13.05 -9.38 -21.34
CA GLU A 149 -11.79 -8.76 -21.83
C GLU A 149 -12.02 -7.52 -22.72
N HIS A 150 -13.16 -7.45 -23.41
CA HIS A 150 -13.53 -6.37 -24.34
C HIS A 150 -14.65 -5.46 -23.81
N ASP A 151 -15.01 -5.54 -22.52
CA ASP A 151 -16.02 -4.66 -21.94
C ASP A 151 -15.45 -3.26 -21.67
N GLU A 152 -15.94 -2.25 -22.40
CA GLU A 152 -15.52 -0.85 -22.28
C GLU A 152 -15.81 -0.26 -20.88
N ARG A 153 -16.71 -0.87 -20.10
CA ARG A 153 -17.05 -0.41 -18.74
C ARG A 153 -15.95 -0.71 -17.72
N ARG A 154 -15.02 -1.63 -18.03
CA ARG A 154 -13.97 -2.13 -17.12
C ARG A 154 -13.15 -1.00 -16.50
N ASP A 155 -12.64 -0.09 -17.30
CA ASP A 155 -11.78 1.02 -16.84
C ASP A 155 -12.54 2.00 -15.93
N ALA A 156 -13.79 2.29 -16.27
CA ALA A 156 -14.68 3.09 -15.42
C ALA A 156 -15.01 2.36 -14.10
N GLY A 157 -15.18 1.05 -14.14
CA GLY A 157 -15.35 0.20 -12.96
C GLY A 157 -14.17 0.27 -11.99
N PHE A 158 -12.94 0.13 -12.50
CA PHE A 158 -11.72 0.31 -11.70
C PHE A 158 -11.60 1.73 -11.14
N SER A 159 -12.03 2.74 -11.88
CA SER A 159 -12.03 4.13 -11.41
C SER A 159 -12.99 4.33 -10.23
N ILE A 160 -14.20 3.76 -10.30
CA ILE A 160 -15.17 3.77 -9.19
C ILE A 160 -14.60 3.01 -7.99
N PHE A 161 -14.03 1.83 -8.19
CA PHE A 161 -13.38 1.06 -7.13
C PHE A 161 -12.27 1.87 -6.43
N TYR A 162 -11.41 2.54 -7.21
CA TYR A 162 -10.34 3.39 -6.69
C TYR A 162 -10.86 4.61 -5.91
N MET A 163 -12.02 5.16 -6.29
CA MET A 163 -12.66 6.23 -5.51
C MET A 163 -12.99 5.75 -4.09
N GLY A 164 -13.41 4.50 -3.92
CA GLY A 164 -13.69 3.91 -2.61
C GLY A 164 -12.46 3.86 -1.71
N ILE A 165 -11.30 3.56 -2.28
CA ILE A 165 -10.01 3.57 -1.56
C ILE A 165 -9.71 4.96 -0.99
N ASN A 166 -9.84 6.00 -1.81
CA ASN A 166 -9.54 7.37 -1.39
C ASN A 166 -10.56 7.90 -0.39
N LEU A 167 -11.83 7.53 -0.53
CA LEU A 167 -12.87 7.91 0.43
C LEU A 167 -12.61 7.28 1.81
N GLY A 168 -12.22 6.00 1.84
CA GLY A 168 -11.78 5.34 3.06
C GLY A 168 -10.54 6.00 3.68
N ALA A 169 -9.53 6.29 2.86
CA ALA A 169 -8.30 6.97 3.29
C ALA A 169 -8.54 8.40 3.82
N LEU A 170 -9.53 9.10 3.27
CA LEU A 170 -9.94 10.43 3.72
C LEU A 170 -10.66 10.35 5.06
N VAL A 171 -11.73 9.56 5.15
CA VAL A 171 -12.65 9.56 6.30
C VAL A 171 -12.10 8.77 7.49
N GLY A 172 -11.29 7.74 7.24
CA GLY A 172 -10.69 6.87 8.26
C GLY A 172 -9.93 7.65 9.34
N PRO A 173 -8.84 8.37 9.00
CA PRO A 173 -8.07 9.14 9.96
C PRO A 173 -8.89 10.24 10.66
N LEU A 174 -9.85 10.86 9.97
CA LEU A 174 -10.70 11.90 10.55
C LEU A 174 -11.53 11.35 11.72
N LEU A 175 -12.27 10.26 11.48
CA LEU A 175 -13.18 9.70 12.48
C LEU A 175 -12.43 8.95 13.58
N THR A 176 -11.43 8.15 13.23
CA THR A 176 -10.63 7.41 14.24
C THR A 176 -9.74 8.35 15.05
N GLY A 177 -9.20 9.41 14.45
CA GLY A 177 -8.49 10.48 15.14
C GLY A 177 -9.39 11.25 16.11
N TRP A 178 -10.60 11.60 15.69
CA TRP A 178 -11.59 12.23 16.57
C TRP A 178 -11.99 11.32 17.74
N ALA A 179 -12.23 10.02 17.49
CA ALA A 179 -12.54 9.06 18.55
C ALA A 179 -11.35 8.87 19.51
N GLN A 180 -10.12 8.86 18.99
CA GLN A 180 -8.91 8.78 19.80
C GLN A 180 -8.73 10.01 20.70
N ASP A 181 -8.93 11.20 20.17
CA ASP A 181 -8.77 12.46 20.90
C ASP A 181 -9.83 12.62 22.00
N THR A 182 -11.07 12.20 21.73
CA THR A 182 -12.18 12.38 22.68
C THR A 182 -12.37 11.22 23.67
N MET A 183 -12.04 9.99 23.29
CA MET A 183 -12.34 8.78 24.07
C MET A 183 -11.13 7.86 24.29
N GLY A 184 -9.96 8.19 23.73
CA GLY A 184 -8.71 7.44 23.86
C GLY A 184 -8.44 6.45 22.72
N PHE A 185 -7.19 5.96 22.64
CA PHE A 185 -6.70 5.14 21.52
C PHE A 185 -7.53 3.88 21.24
N HIS A 186 -7.94 3.15 22.29
CA HIS A 186 -8.74 1.94 22.14
C HIS A 186 -10.11 2.21 21.50
N ALA A 187 -10.70 3.39 21.72
CA ALA A 187 -11.93 3.79 21.04
C ALA A 187 -11.70 4.07 19.54
N GLY A 188 -10.57 4.69 19.20
CA GLY A 188 -10.15 4.86 17.80
C GLY A 188 -9.95 3.51 17.09
N PHE A 189 -9.29 2.54 17.73
CA PHE A 189 -9.15 1.19 17.20
C PHE A 189 -10.48 0.43 17.13
N ALA A 190 -11.37 0.60 18.11
CA ALA A 190 -12.70 0.02 18.09
C ALA A 190 -13.54 0.58 16.92
N LEU A 191 -13.43 1.88 16.64
CA LEU A 191 -14.11 2.49 15.51
C LEU A 191 -13.61 1.93 14.17
N ALA A 192 -12.30 1.69 14.04
CA ALA A 192 -11.75 0.96 12.88
C ALA A 192 -12.33 -0.47 12.78
N ALA A 193 -12.45 -1.20 13.90
CA ALA A 193 -13.06 -2.53 13.94
C ALA A 193 -14.55 -2.50 13.50
N VAL A 194 -15.31 -1.50 13.95
CA VAL A 194 -16.71 -1.29 13.55
C VAL A 194 -16.82 -1.00 12.05
N GLY A 195 -15.95 -0.13 11.51
CA GLY A 195 -15.89 0.12 10.07
C GLY A 195 -15.65 -1.16 9.26
N MET A 196 -14.65 -1.95 9.67
CA MET A 196 -14.37 -3.24 9.03
C MET A 196 -15.54 -4.23 9.16
N ALA A 197 -16.23 -4.25 10.30
CA ALA A 197 -17.41 -5.08 10.50
C ALA A 197 -18.55 -4.71 9.54
N PHE A 198 -18.79 -3.42 9.28
CA PHE A 198 -19.75 -2.98 8.27
C PHE A 198 -19.36 -3.48 6.86
N GLY A 199 -18.10 -3.33 6.48
CA GLY A 199 -17.59 -3.85 5.21
C GLY A 199 -17.76 -5.36 5.07
N LEU A 200 -17.43 -6.12 6.12
CA LEU A 200 -17.59 -7.57 6.15
C LEU A 200 -19.06 -8.00 6.07
N VAL A 201 -19.95 -7.36 6.82
CA VAL A 201 -21.40 -7.65 6.77
C VAL A 201 -21.95 -7.35 5.38
N GLN A 202 -21.64 -6.18 4.82
CA GLN A 202 -22.04 -5.80 3.47
C GLN A 202 -21.56 -6.84 2.44
N TYR A 203 -20.28 -7.22 2.49
CA TYR A 203 -19.74 -8.23 1.59
C TYR A 203 -20.38 -9.60 1.78
N THR A 204 -20.61 -10.03 3.01
CA THR A 204 -21.22 -11.34 3.32
C THR A 204 -22.63 -11.46 2.74
N LEU A 205 -23.42 -10.38 2.82
CA LEU A 205 -24.77 -10.33 2.24
C LEU A 205 -24.73 -10.17 0.71
N GLY A 206 -23.73 -9.46 0.21
CA GLY A 206 -23.55 -9.11 -1.20
C GLY A 206 -22.86 -10.16 -2.07
N ARG A 207 -22.02 -11.04 -1.50
CA ARG A 207 -21.16 -11.97 -2.26
C ARG A 207 -21.92 -12.95 -3.17
N LYS A 208 -23.20 -13.23 -2.89
CA LYS A 208 -24.06 -14.03 -3.77
C LYS A 208 -24.18 -13.43 -5.18
N HIS A 209 -24.05 -12.10 -5.32
CA HIS A 209 -24.11 -11.40 -6.60
C HIS A 209 -22.84 -11.59 -7.45
N LEU A 210 -21.76 -12.15 -6.90
CA LEU A 210 -20.58 -12.54 -7.68
C LEU A 210 -20.86 -13.75 -8.59
N ARG A 211 -21.99 -14.46 -8.42
CA ARG A 211 -22.43 -15.56 -9.30
C ARG A 211 -21.34 -16.61 -9.59
N GLY A 212 -20.50 -16.91 -8.60
CA GLY A 212 -19.41 -17.90 -8.70
C GLY A 212 -18.06 -17.35 -9.17
N ILE A 213 -17.95 -16.06 -9.49
CA ILE A 213 -16.67 -15.40 -9.79
C ILE A 213 -15.71 -15.56 -8.59
N GLY A 214 -14.50 -16.04 -8.87
CA GLY A 214 -13.46 -16.27 -7.86
C GLY A 214 -13.76 -17.36 -6.83
N ALA A 215 -14.79 -18.20 -7.05
CA ALA A 215 -15.19 -19.23 -6.08
C ALA A 215 -14.26 -20.46 -6.05
N THR A 216 -13.50 -20.70 -7.12
CA THR A 216 -12.55 -21.81 -7.23
C THR A 216 -11.15 -21.30 -7.47
N ALA A 217 -10.16 -22.02 -6.92
CA ALA A 217 -8.76 -21.76 -7.18
C ALA A 217 -8.43 -22.04 -8.65
N PRO A 218 -7.86 -21.08 -9.42
CA PRO A 218 -7.47 -21.28 -10.81
C PRO A 218 -6.44 -22.40 -11.01
N ASN A 219 -5.48 -22.54 -10.09
CA ASN A 219 -4.37 -23.49 -10.21
C ASN A 219 -4.23 -24.35 -8.94
N PRO A 220 -5.23 -25.20 -8.61
CA PRO A 220 -5.34 -25.83 -7.31
C PRO A 220 -4.09 -26.65 -6.94
N LEU A 221 -3.62 -26.49 -5.70
CA LEU A 221 -2.46 -27.19 -5.19
C LEU A 221 -2.75 -28.72 -5.12
N PRO A 222 -1.89 -29.56 -5.71
CA PRO A 222 -1.97 -31.01 -5.58
C PRO A 222 -2.01 -31.46 -4.10
N SER A 223 -2.84 -32.46 -3.79
CA SER A 223 -3.08 -32.90 -2.40
C SER A 223 -1.83 -33.43 -1.71
N ASP A 224 -0.92 -34.05 -2.46
CA ASP A 224 0.39 -34.55 -2.02
C ASP A 224 1.35 -33.43 -1.60
N GLN A 225 1.20 -32.22 -2.14
CA GLN A 225 2.06 -31.07 -1.80
C GLN A 225 1.55 -30.27 -0.59
N ARG A 226 0.30 -30.49 -0.14
CA ARG A 226 -0.30 -29.71 0.96
C ARG A 226 0.50 -29.81 2.25
N THR A 227 0.91 -31.03 2.63
CA THR A 227 1.70 -31.27 3.85
C THR A 227 3.04 -30.55 3.80
N LYS A 228 3.69 -30.49 2.63
CA LYS A 228 4.95 -29.75 2.45
C LYS A 228 4.77 -28.25 2.71
N TRP A 229 3.72 -27.64 2.17
CA TRP A 229 3.46 -26.22 2.37
C TRP A 229 3.02 -25.89 3.80
N ILE A 230 2.26 -26.77 4.45
CA ILE A 230 1.95 -26.65 5.88
C ILE A 230 3.22 -26.71 6.73
N ALA A 231 4.12 -27.65 6.42
CA ALA A 231 5.41 -27.77 7.12
C ALA A 231 6.30 -26.53 6.92
N ILE A 232 6.34 -25.98 5.69
CA ILE A 232 7.07 -24.74 5.39
C ILE A 232 6.48 -23.57 6.20
N ALA A 233 5.14 -23.43 6.23
CA ALA A 233 4.48 -22.37 6.99
C ALA A 233 4.74 -22.51 8.50
N ALA A 234 4.63 -23.73 9.05
CA ALA A 234 4.93 -23.99 10.45
C ALA A 234 6.40 -23.69 10.78
N ALA A 235 7.33 -24.11 9.93
CA ALA A 235 8.75 -23.80 10.09
C ALA A 235 9.02 -22.28 10.06
N ALA A 236 8.37 -21.54 9.15
CA ALA A 236 8.49 -20.09 9.08
C ALA A 236 8.01 -19.42 10.38
N VAL A 237 6.86 -19.84 10.92
CA VAL A 237 6.34 -19.33 12.20
C VAL A 237 7.31 -19.64 13.35
N ILE A 238 7.86 -20.86 13.42
CA ILE A 238 8.82 -21.24 14.45
C ILE A 238 10.09 -20.40 14.35
N VAL A 239 10.62 -20.18 13.14
CA VAL A 239 11.81 -19.36 12.92
C VAL A 239 11.58 -17.91 13.35
N ILE A 240 10.43 -17.33 12.99
CA ILE A 240 10.08 -15.95 13.40
C ILE A 240 9.94 -15.88 14.93
N ALA A 241 9.24 -16.83 15.55
CA ALA A 241 9.07 -16.87 17.00
C ALA A 241 10.44 -17.03 17.71
N ALA A 242 11.30 -17.92 17.24
CA ALA A 242 12.65 -18.09 17.76
C ALA A 242 13.49 -16.82 17.59
N ALA A 243 13.40 -16.13 16.45
CA ALA A 243 14.12 -14.88 16.21
C ALA A 243 13.66 -13.75 17.16
N CYS A 244 12.36 -13.69 17.48
CA CYS A 244 11.84 -12.77 18.49
C CYS A 244 12.30 -13.15 19.91
N LEU A 245 12.22 -14.43 20.28
CA LEU A 245 12.58 -14.92 21.63
C LEU A 245 14.08 -14.81 21.93
N THR A 246 14.92 -14.96 20.90
CA THR A 246 16.39 -14.83 21.02
C THR A 246 16.86 -13.37 21.00
N GLY A 247 15.95 -12.41 20.78
CA GLY A 247 16.29 -10.99 20.68
C GLY A 247 16.98 -10.61 19.36
N LEU A 248 17.00 -11.49 18.35
CA LEU A 248 17.46 -11.15 17.00
C LEU A 248 16.51 -10.13 16.34
N VAL A 249 15.21 -10.28 16.60
CA VAL A 249 14.18 -9.31 16.21
C VAL A 249 13.69 -8.60 17.46
N THR A 250 13.88 -7.29 17.48
CA THR A 250 13.48 -6.37 18.55
C THR A 250 12.56 -5.29 17.96
N THR A 251 11.92 -4.51 18.81
CA THR A 251 11.04 -3.41 18.35
C THR A 251 11.81 -2.34 17.58
N SER A 252 13.09 -2.11 17.89
CA SER A 252 13.92 -1.09 17.23
C SER A 252 14.49 -1.49 15.87
N ASN A 253 14.68 -2.79 15.60
CA ASN A 253 15.24 -3.27 14.32
C ASN A 253 14.23 -4.04 13.45
N MET A 254 12.94 -4.09 13.84
CA MET A 254 11.91 -4.82 13.11
C MET A 254 11.82 -4.39 11.65
N SER A 255 11.92 -3.08 11.39
CA SER A 255 11.91 -2.52 10.04
C SER A 255 13.13 -2.99 9.23
N ASP A 256 14.33 -2.97 9.81
CA ASP A 256 15.56 -3.42 9.16
C ASP A 256 15.51 -4.90 8.76
N VAL A 257 14.89 -5.74 9.61
CA VAL A 257 14.67 -7.16 9.32
C VAL A 257 13.75 -7.32 8.11
N VAL A 258 12.64 -6.57 8.05
CA VAL A 258 11.74 -6.60 6.89
C VAL A 258 12.43 -6.08 5.63
N VAL A 259 13.26 -5.03 5.74
CA VAL A 259 14.09 -4.54 4.62
C VAL A 259 15.01 -5.66 4.12
N ALA A 260 15.77 -6.31 5.00
CA ALA A 260 16.70 -7.37 4.64
C ALA A 260 15.97 -8.56 3.97
N LEU A 261 14.86 -9.02 4.54
CA LEU A 261 14.04 -10.09 3.96
C LEU A 261 13.50 -9.71 2.57
N THR A 262 13.03 -8.48 2.41
CA THR A 262 12.49 -8.00 1.13
C THR A 262 13.58 -7.89 0.06
N VAL A 263 14.78 -7.42 0.42
CA VAL A 263 15.94 -7.37 -0.49
C VAL A 263 16.33 -8.77 -0.94
N VAL A 264 16.44 -9.72 0.00
CA VAL A 264 16.76 -11.12 -0.32
C VAL A 264 15.70 -11.72 -1.24
N ALA A 265 14.42 -11.50 -0.96
CA ALA A 265 13.32 -11.96 -1.80
C ALA A 265 13.38 -11.35 -3.21
N ALA A 266 13.61 -10.03 -3.33
CA ALA A 266 13.71 -9.36 -4.61
C ALA A 266 14.91 -9.87 -5.44
N ILE A 267 16.09 -10.01 -4.83
CA ILE A 267 17.28 -10.57 -5.49
C ILE A 267 17.00 -12.01 -5.95
N GLY A 268 16.36 -12.82 -5.09
CA GLY A 268 15.97 -14.19 -5.43
C GLY A 268 15.03 -14.24 -6.63
N TYR A 269 14.00 -13.39 -6.67
CA TYR A 269 13.06 -13.30 -7.80
C TYR A 269 13.77 -12.85 -9.09
N PHE A 270 14.59 -11.80 -9.04
CA PHE A 270 15.36 -11.38 -10.20
C PHE A 270 16.30 -12.49 -10.71
N ALA A 271 17.01 -13.18 -9.80
CA ALA A 271 17.90 -14.28 -10.14
C ALA A 271 17.14 -15.44 -10.80
N ILE A 272 15.99 -15.85 -10.25
CA ILE A 272 15.15 -16.92 -10.80
C ILE A 272 14.67 -16.55 -12.21
N ILE A 273 14.15 -15.34 -12.40
CA ILE A 273 13.62 -14.91 -13.70
C ILE A 273 14.75 -14.81 -14.73
N LEU A 274 15.84 -14.10 -14.41
CA LEU A 274 16.95 -13.86 -15.34
C LEU A 274 17.71 -15.13 -15.72
N SER A 275 17.84 -16.09 -14.80
CA SER A 275 18.50 -17.39 -15.06
C SER A 275 17.59 -18.40 -15.76
N SER A 276 16.28 -18.13 -15.86
CA SER A 276 15.34 -19.05 -16.48
C SER A 276 15.61 -19.23 -17.97
N ARG A 277 15.54 -20.49 -18.40
CA ARG A 277 15.55 -20.89 -19.82
C ARG A 277 14.18 -20.74 -20.49
N ARG A 278 13.12 -20.43 -19.71
CA ARG A 278 11.75 -20.28 -20.21
C ARG A 278 11.44 -18.89 -20.77
N ILE A 279 12.39 -17.95 -20.71
CA ILE A 279 12.22 -16.60 -21.23
C ILE A 279 13.15 -16.34 -22.42
N THR A 280 12.65 -15.58 -23.37
CA THR A 280 13.39 -15.13 -24.55
C THR A 280 14.44 -14.07 -24.20
N ALA A 281 15.38 -13.82 -25.12
CA ALA A 281 16.35 -12.73 -24.96
C ALA A 281 15.69 -11.34 -24.87
N ILE A 282 14.54 -11.16 -25.53
CA ILE A 282 13.75 -9.92 -25.49
C ILE A 282 13.12 -9.75 -24.11
N GLU A 283 12.46 -10.77 -23.58
CA GLU A 283 11.89 -10.74 -22.23
C GLU A 283 12.96 -10.54 -21.16
N ARG A 284 14.12 -11.20 -21.29
CA ARG A 284 15.25 -10.98 -20.38
C ARG A 284 15.74 -9.53 -20.39
N SER A 285 15.80 -8.90 -21.57
CA SER A 285 16.11 -7.47 -21.72
C SER A 285 15.09 -6.59 -20.99
N ARG A 286 13.79 -6.92 -21.06
CA ARG A 286 12.72 -6.20 -20.34
C ARG A 286 12.87 -6.31 -18.83
N VAL A 287 13.24 -7.48 -18.31
CA VAL A 287 13.50 -7.69 -16.88
C VAL A 287 14.69 -6.84 -16.43
N TYR A 288 15.77 -6.75 -17.21
CA TYR A 288 16.88 -5.82 -16.92
C TYR A 288 16.44 -4.36 -16.91
N ALA A 289 15.52 -3.97 -17.81
CA ALA A 289 14.94 -2.62 -17.82
C ALA A 289 14.16 -2.29 -16.54
N PHE A 290 13.60 -3.30 -15.87
CA PHE A 290 12.79 -3.14 -14.67
C PHE A 290 13.63 -2.93 -13.40
N ILE A 291 14.89 -3.38 -13.35
CA ILE A 291 15.77 -3.22 -12.17
C ILE A 291 15.94 -1.75 -11.73
N PRO A 292 16.34 -0.80 -12.59
CA PRO A 292 16.45 0.61 -12.18
C PRO A 292 15.09 1.20 -11.79
N MET A 293 14.00 0.72 -12.38
CA MET A 293 12.63 1.13 -12.05
C MET A 293 12.20 0.62 -10.67
N PHE A 294 12.57 -0.61 -10.32
CA PHE A 294 12.38 -1.19 -8.99
C PHE A 294 13.12 -0.37 -7.92
N ILE A 295 14.37 0.00 -8.17
CA ILE A 295 15.17 0.80 -7.23
C ILE A 295 14.54 2.19 -7.04
N ALA A 296 14.17 2.86 -8.13
CA ALA A 296 13.51 4.16 -8.07
C ALA A 296 12.16 4.08 -7.34
N SER A 297 11.37 3.02 -7.59
CA SER A 297 10.13 2.74 -6.86
C SER A 297 10.39 2.59 -5.37
N ALA A 298 11.36 1.76 -4.97
CA ALA A 298 11.68 1.55 -3.55
C ALA A 298 12.12 2.84 -2.85
N VAL A 299 12.94 3.67 -3.51
CA VAL A 299 13.36 4.98 -3.00
C VAL A 299 12.15 5.90 -2.87
N PHE A 300 11.32 6.02 -3.91
CA PHE A 300 10.11 6.82 -3.87
C PHE A 300 9.20 6.43 -2.69
N TRP A 301 8.89 5.14 -2.55
CA TRP A 301 8.02 4.65 -1.47
C TRP A 301 8.66 4.82 -0.08
N SER A 302 9.99 4.82 0.03
CA SER A 302 10.67 5.10 1.30
C SER A 302 10.57 6.53 1.80
N LEU A 303 10.30 7.47 0.90
CA LEU A 303 9.98 8.85 1.24
C LEU A 303 8.46 9.02 1.41
N PHE A 304 7.69 8.54 0.42
CA PHE A 304 6.23 8.69 0.40
C PHE A 304 5.56 8.09 1.65
N GLN A 305 6.02 6.91 2.11
CA GLN A 305 5.42 6.22 3.24
C GLN A 305 5.78 6.83 4.60
N GLN A 306 6.69 7.81 4.63
CA GLN A 306 6.96 8.55 5.86
C GLN A 306 5.80 9.44 6.29
N GLN A 307 4.73 9.55 5.48
CA GLN A 307 3.42 10.05 5.91
C GLN A 307 2.94 9.42 7.23
N PHE A 308 3.27 8.15 7.46
CA PHE A 308 2.88 7.39 8.66
C PHE A 308 3.99 7.30 9.71
N THR A 309 5.19 7.79 9.42
CA THR A 309 6.33 7.81 10.35
C THR A 309 6.77 9.24 10.64
N THR A 310 7.79 9.74 9.96
CA THR A 310 8.39 11.06 10.22
C THR A 310 7.38 12.20 10.13
N VAL A 311 6.51 12.20 9.12
CA VAL A 311 5.53 13.28 8.92
C VAL A 311 4.47 13.24 10.01
N ALA A 312 4.09 12.05 10.49
CA ALA A 312 3.18 11.92 11.63
C ALA A 312 3.81 12.49 12.92
N VAL A 313 5.06 12.13 13.23
CA VAL A 313 5.80 12.71 14.37
C VAL A 313 5.96 14.23 14.21
N TYR A 314 6.33 14.71 13.02
CA TYR A 314 6.41 16.14 12.72
C TYR A 314 5.07 16.85 12.95
N SER A 315 3.95 16.22 12.59
CA SER A 315 2.60 16.77 12.75
C SER A 315 2.18 16.90 14.21
N ASP A 316 2.65 16.01 15.07
CA ASP A 316 2.40 16.10 16.50
C ASP A 316 3.28 17.15 17.20
N LYS A 317 4.56 17.22 16.80
CA LYS A 317 5.60 17.96 17.54
C LYS A 317 5.86 19.37 17.04
N ARG A 318 5.71 19.61 15.73
CA ARG A 318 6.13 20.86 15.06
C ARG A 318 4.98 21.67 14.53
N LEU A 319 3.97 21.00 13.98
CA LEU A 319 2.87 21.64 13.27
C LEU A 319 2.00 22.48 14.21
N ASP A 320 1.72 23.71 13.82
CA ASP A 320 0.64 24.48 14.40
C ASP A 320 -0.70 23.87 13.96
N ARG A 321 -1.34 23.18 14.90
CA ARG A 321 -2.63 22.50 14.72
C ARG A 321 -3.81 23.37 15.14
N ASN A 322 -3.57 24.63 15.51
CA ASN A 322 -4.64 25.51 15.93
C ASN A 322 -5.47 25.97 14.73
N LEU A 323 -6.72 25.53 14.69
CA LEU A 323 -7.67 25.92 13.66
C LEU A 323 -8.86 26.60 14.34
N PHE A 324 -8.94 27.93 14.21
CA PHE A 324 -9.99 28.75 14.81
C PHE A 324 -10.11 28.59 16.34
N GLY A 325 -8.98 28.40 17.05
CA GLY A 325 -8.95 28.24 18.50
C GLY A 325 -9.15 26.80 19.00
N TRP A 326 -9.25 25.82 18.10
CA TRP A 326 -9.29 24.39 18.42
C TRP A 326 -8.09 23.66 17.82
N ASP A 327 -7.39 22.88 18.62
CA ASP A 327 -6.28 22.05 18.15
C ASP A 327 -6.81 20.71 17.63
N PHE A 328 -6.72 20.50 16.32
CA PHE A 328 -7.21 19.27 15.72
C PHE A 328 -6.22 18.09 15.93
N PRO A 329 -6.69 16.82 15.88
CA PRO A 329 -5.82 15.65 16.09
C PRO A 329 -4.72 15.54 15.02
N PRO A 330 -3.46 15.21 15.38
CA PRO A 330 -2.36 15.18 14.41
C PRO A 330 -2.55 14.12 13.31
N SER A 331 -3.38 13.09 13.55
CA SER A 331 -3.76 12.09 12.55
C SER A 331 -4.52 12.65 11.35
N TRP A 332 -5.21 13.79 11.48
CA TRP A 332 -5.97 14.42 10.39
C TRP A 332 -5.09 14.88 9.23
N VAL A 333 -3.79 15.09 9.48
CA VAL A 333 -2.81 15.39 8.42
C VAL A 333 -2.80 14.30 7.34
N GLN A 334 -3.04 13.05 7.72
CA GLN A 334 -3.04 11.92 6.78
C GLN A 334 -4.21 11.96 5.79
N SER A 335 -5.25 12.73 6.09
CA SER A 335 -6.39 12.95 5.20
C SER A 335 -6.11 14.01 4.12
N ILE A 336 -5.05 14.81 4.26
CA ILE A 336 -4.69 15.86 3.29
C ILE A 336 -4.30 15.26 1.93
N ASN A 337 -3.49 14.20 1.91
CA ASN A 337 -3.06 13.56 0.66
C ASN A 337 -4.25 12.96 -0.12
N PRO A 338 -5.16 12.16 0.48
CA PRO A 338 -6.37 11.69 -0.20
C PRO A 338 -7.24 12.82 -0.77
N VAL A 339 -7.38 13.97 -0.09
CA VAL A 339 -8.10 15.14 -0.64
C VAL A 339 -7.45 15.60 -1.95
N PHE A 340 -6.13 15.76 -1.95
CA PHE A 340 -5.43 16.17 -3.17
C PHE A 340 -5.48 15.11 -4.26
N ILE A 341 -5.43 13.80 -3.93
CA ILE A 341 -5.60 12.74 -4.93
C ILE A 341 -6.97 12.87 -5.60
N ILE A 342 -8.04 13.02 -4.83
CA ILE A 342 -9.41 13.15 -5.37
C ILE A 342 -9.52 14.36 -6.30
N ILE A 343 -8.94 15.50 -5.92
CA ILE A 343 -8.97 16.74 -6.71
C ILE A 343 -8.13 16.63 -7.99
N PHE A 344 -6.89 16.14 -7.87
CA PHE A 344 -5.90 16.22 -8.94
C PHE A 344 -5.79 14.97 -9.82
N ALA A 345 -6.33 13.82 -9.42
CA ALA A 345 -6.32 12.61 -10.25
C ALA A 345 -6.97 12.86 -11.62
N GLY A 346 -8.13 13.52 -11.66
CA GLY A 346 -8.82 13.90 -12.89
C GLY A 346 -8.01 14.88 -13.75
N VAL A 347 -7.29 15.82 -13.12
CA VAL A 347 -6.43 16.79 -13.81
C VAL A 347 -5.27 16.09 -14.50
N PHE A 348 -4.58 15.18 -13.80
CA PHE A 348 -3.48 14.40 -14.37
C PHE A 348 -3.97 13.48 -15.48
N ALA A 349 -5.10 12.80 -15.30
CA ALA A 349 -5.71 11.99 -16.35
C ALA A 349 -6.00 12.82 -17.61
N ALA A 350 -6.65 13.98 -17.47
CA ALA A 350 -6.92 14.89 -18.59
C ALA A 350 -5.62 15.41 -19.26
N ALA A 351 -4.58 15.72 -18.47
CA ALA A 351 -3.29 16.15 -18.98
C ALA A 351 -2.62 15.06 -19.83
N TRP A 352 -2.62 13.81 -19.38
CA TRP A 352 -2.06 12.68 -20.14
C TRP A 352 -2.84 12.39 -21.41
N THR A 353 -4.17 12.42 -21.34
CA THR A 353 -5.04 12.25 -22.51
C THR A 353 -4.79 13.35 -23.55
N LYS A 354 -4.65 14.61 -23.12
CA LYS A 354 -4.36 15.74 -24.02
C LYS A 354 -2.96 15.65 -24.65
N LEU A 355 -1.97 15.15 -23.92
CA LEU A 355 -0.61 14.97 -24.44
C LEU A 355 -0.51 13.80 -25.42
N GLY A 356 -1.30 12.74 -25.23
CA GLY A 356 -1.35 11.58 -26.11
C GLY A 356 0.06 10.99 -26.35
N PRO A 357 0.52 10.86 -27.61
CA PRO A 357 1.86 10.38 -27.94
C PRO A 357 3.02 11.25 -27.40
N ARG A 358 2.77 12.50 -27.01
CA ARG A 358 3.80 13.43 -26.48
C ARG A 358 4.03 13.26 -24.98
N GLN A 359 3.32 12.36 -24.32
CA GLN A 359 3.49 12.14 -22.89
C GLN A 359 4.93 11.67 -22.56
N PRO A 360 5.44 11.99 -21.36
CA PRO A 360 6.70 11.44 -20.90
C PRO A 360 6.62 9.91 -20.82
N SER A 361 7.69 9.23 -21.23
CA SER A 361 7.80 7.76 -21.08
C SER A 361 7.79 7.34 -19.61
N SER A 362 7.44 6.09 -19.32
CA SER A 362 7.38 5.56 -17.95
C SER A 362 8.65 5.81 -17.10
N PRO A 363 9.89 5.61 -17.61
CA PRO A 363 11.10 5.94 -16.87
C PRO A 363 11.22 7.43 -16.50
N VAL A 364 10.75 8.32 -17.38
CA VAL A 364 10.76 9.77 -17.13
C VAL A 364 9.71 10.14 -16.09
N LYS A 365 8.50 9.54 -16.15
CA LYS A 365 7.47 9.75 -15.12
C LYS A 365 7.96 9.30 -13.74
N PHE A 366 8.62 8.15 -13.64
CA PHE A 366 9.26 7.69 -12.41
C PHE A 366 10.34 8.65 -11.92
N ALA A 367 11.19 9.14 -12.82
CA ALA A 367 12.25 10.07 -12.49
C ALA A 367 11.66 11.37 -11.93
N MET A 368 10.64 11.92 -12.60
CA MET A 368 9.92 13.11 -12.15
C MET A 368 9.28 12.88 -10.78
N GLY A 369 8.56 11.78 -10.58
CA GLY A 369 7.94 11.47 -9.29
C GLY A 369 8.98 11.38 -8.16
N THR A 370 10.10 10.69 -8.40
CA THR A 370 11.17 10.53 -7.41
C THR A 370 11.86 11.86 -7.10
N MET A 371 12.09 12.72 -8.11
CA MET A 371 12.66 14.06 -7.91
C MET A 371 11.69 14.98 -7.16
N ILE A 372 10.40 15.00 -7.51
CA ILE A 372 9.39 15.82 -6.83
C ILE A 372 9.24 15.39 -5.36
N MET A 373 9.29 14.08 -5.09
CA MET A 373 9.30 13.56 -3.72
C MET A 373 10.54 14.06 -2.94
N GLY A 374 11.71 14.07 -3.55
CA GLY A 374 12.90 14.64 -2.93
C GLY A 374 12.78 16.15 -2.68
N LEU A 375 12.21 16.90 -3.62
CA LEU A 375 11.91 18.33 -3.44
C LEU A 375 10.89 18.56 -2.32
N ALA A 376 9.90 17.68 -2.15
CA ALA A 376 8.94 17.75 -1.06
C ALA A 376 9.62 17.61 0.32
N PHE A 377 10.63 16.74 0.43
CA PHE A 377 11.43 16.63 1.64
C PHE A 377 12.31 17.85 1.88
N LEU A 378 12.93 18.42 0.85
CA LEU A 378 13.68 19.67 0.97
C LEU A 378 12.78 20.85 1.38
N ALA A 379 11.49 20.83 1.04
CA ALA A 379 10.54 21.87 1.40
C ALA A 379 10.20 21.90 2.91
N PHE A 380 10.61 20.91 3.71
CA PHE A 380 10.57 21.01 5.18
C PHE A 380 11.66 21.94 5.75
N ILE A 381 12.77 22.14 5.04
CA ILE A 381 13.93 22.90 5.54
C ILE A 381 13.56 24.35 5.92
N PRO A 382 12.81 25.11 5.10
CA PRO A 382 12.41 26.47 5.47
C PRO A 382 11.52 26.56 6.73
N MET A 383 10.90 25.45 7.14
CA MET A 383 10.08 25.35 8.35
C MET A 383 10.82 24.72 9.54
N SER A 384 12.08 24.33 9.36
CA SER A 384 12.89 23.66 10.38
C SER A 384 13.44 24.64 11.42
N GLY A 385 13.74 24.15 12.62
CA GLY A 385 14.42 24.93 13.66
C GLY A 385 13.50 25.84 14.50
N GLY A 386 12.19 25.79 14.27
CA GLY A 386 11.20 26.38 15.18
C GLY A 386 11.01 25.55 16.46
N GLY A 387 10.13 25.99 17.37
CA GLY A 387 9.72 25.23 18.56
C GLY A 387 8.52 24.32 18.30
N ALA A 388 7.81 23.91 19.36
CA ALA A 388 6.49 23.31 19.22
C ALA A 388 5.49 24.31 18.60
N ASN A 389 4.54 23.82 17.80
CA ASN A 389 3.51 24.63 17.13
C ASN A 389 4.08 25.81 16.30
N SER A 390 5.21 25.61 15.64
CA SER A 390 5.90 26.65 14.86
C SER A 390 5.75 26.48 13.35
N ALA A 391 5.50 25.26 12.88
CA ALA A 391 5.37 24.98 11.46
C ALA A 391 3.95 25.29 10.97
N PRO A 392 3.78 26.14 9.94
CA PRO A 392 2.47 26.53 9.46
C PRO A 392 1.76 25.38 8.74
N LEU A 393 0.46 25.19 9.03
CA LEU A 393 -0.38 24.18 8.38
C LEU A 393 -0.37 24.26 6.86
N LEU A 394 -0.43 25.48 6.30
CA LEU A 394 -0.39 25.70 4.85
C LEU A 394 0.94 25.22 4.22
N GLY A 395 2.04 25.32 4.95
CA GLY A 395 3.33 24.81 4.51
C GLY A 395 3.31 23.29 4.38
N LEU A 396 2.79 22.58 5.39
CA LEU A 396 2.61 21.13 5.33
C LEU A 396 1.63 20.70 4.23
N CYS A 397 0.53 21.43 4.04
CA CYS A 397 -0.37 21.20 2.91
C CYS A 397 0.35 21.32 1.56
N GLY A 398 1.22 22.33 1.40
CA GLY A 398 2.05 22.48 0.20
C GLY A 398 3.00 21.30 -0.03
N ILE A 399 3.60 20.77 1.03
CA ILE A 399 4.44 19.57 0.96
C ILE A 399 3.63 18.34 0.56
N LEU A 400 2.48 18.10 1.20
CA LEU A 400 1.62 16.95 0.89
C LEU A 400 0.98 17.05 -0.49
N LEU A 401 0.84 18.25 -1.03
CA LEU A 401 0.50 18.45 -2.45
C LEU A 401 1.64 17.96 -3.36
N LEU A 402 2.89 18.24 -3.04
CA LEU A 402 4.04 17.69 -3.78
C LEU A 402 4.11 16.16 -3.67
N PHE A 403 3.82 15.58 -2.50
CA PHE A 403 3.71 14.13 -2.33
C PHE A 403 2.67 13.56 -3.29
N THR A 404 1.52 14.22 -3.39
CA THR A 404 0.42 13.82 -4.27
C THR A 404 0.82 13.89 -5.74
N PHE A 405 1.44 14.98 -6.19
CA PHE A 405 1.91 15.10 -7.58
C PHE A 405 2.96 14.05 -7.92
N ALA A 406 3.85 13.75 -6.97
CA ALA A 406 4.86 12.72 -7.14
C ALA A 406 4.22 11.31 -7.26
N GLU A 407 3.21 11.01 -6.44
CA GLU A 407 2.46 9.75 -6.48
C GLU A 407 1.67 9.59 -7.78
N LEU A 408 0.96 10.63 -8.23
CA LEU A 408 0.19 10.61 -9.48
C LEU A 408 1.07 10.39 -10.72
N LEU A 409 2.38 10.63 -10.63
CA LEU A 409 3.35 10.32 -11.67
C LEU A 409 3.83 8.86 -11.64
N LEU A 410 4.00 8.27 -10.46
CA LEU A 410 4.66 6.97 -10.30
C LEU A 410 3.67 5.82 -10.12
N SER A 411 2.67 5.96 -9.24
CA SER A 411 1.82 4.86 -8.78
C SER A 411 1.03 4.18 -9.93
N PRO A 412 0.29 4.88 -10.80
CA PRO A 412 -0.44 4.25 -11.90
C PRO A 412 0.49 3.58 -12.93
N VAL A 413 1.68 4.17 -13.12
CA VAL A 413 2.65 3.74 -14.13
C VAL A 413 3.40 2.50 -13.65
N GLY A 414 3.67 2.36 -12.35
CA GLY A 414 4.47 1.27 -11.82
C GLY A 414 3.84 -0.10 -11.99
N LEU A 415 2.55 -0.23 -11.65
CA LEU A 415 1.82 -1.47 -11.86
C LEU A 415 1.72 -1.81 -13.35
N SER A 416 1.37 -0.83 -14.20
CA SER A 416 1.29 -1.01 -15.65
C SER A 416 2.63 -1.45 -16.27
N LEU A 417 3.74 -0.90 -15.78
CA LEU A 417 5.06 -1.26 -16.24
C LEU A 417 5.42 -2.71 -15.86
N SER A 418 5.08 -3.13 -14.64
CA SER A 418 5.36 -4.47 -14.16
C SER A 418 4.69 -5.56 -15.00
N THR A 419 3.47 -5.32 -15.49
CA THR A 419 2.74 -6.25 -16.36
C THR A 419 3.26 -6.20 -17.80
N LYS A 420 3.47 -5.00 -18.35
CA LYS A 420 3.99 -4.82 -19.73
C LYS A 420 5.39 -5.40 -19.95
N LEU A 421 6.25 -5.34 -18.93
CA LEU A 421 7.61 -5.89 -19.00
C LEU A 421 7.69 -7.35 -18.57
N ALA A 422 6.58 -7.94 -18.13
CA ALA A 422 6.61 -9.29 -17.61
C ALA A 422 6.84 -10.32 -18.71
N PRO A 423 7.74 -11.31 -18.49
CA PRO A 423 7.77 -12.50 -19.33
C PRO A 423 6.48 -13.30 -19.18
N GLU A 424 6.04 -13.98 -20.24
CA GLU A 424 4.80 -14.77 -20.22
C GLU A 424 4.82 -15.83 -19.10
N ALA A 425 5.96 -16.50 -18.92
CA ALA A 425 6.14 -17.52 -17.90
C ALA A 425 6.22 -16.98 -16.46
N PHE A 426 6.37 -15.66 -16.26
CA PHE A 426 6.64 -15.04 -14.96
C PHE A 426 5.78 -13.78 -14.71
N HIS A 427 4.57 -13.73 -15.28
CA HIS A 427 3.67 -12.59 -15.15
C HIS A 427 3.41 -12.20 -13.69
N THR A 428 2.96 -13.16 -12.88
CA THR A 428 2.66 -12.95 -11.45
C THR A 428 3.90 -12.55 -10.65
N GLN A 429 5.08 -13.11 -10.98
CA GLN A 429 6.33 -12.81 -10.29
C GLN A 429 6.84 -11.40 -10.58
N MET A 430 6.59 -10.86 -11.77
CA MET A 430 6.95 -9.48 -12.10
C MET A 430 6.04 -8.47 -11.40
N VAL A 431 4.74 -8.78 -11.27
CA VAL A 431 3.83 -7.99 -10.41
C VAL A 431 4.26 -8.09 -8.94
N ALA A 432 4.67 -9.28 -8.47
CA ALA A 432 5.21 -9.45 -7.12
C ALA A 432 6.48 -8.61 -6.89
N LEU A 433 7.37 -8.48 -7.89
CA LEU A 433 8.53 -7.58 -7.81
C LEU A 433 8.11 -6.11 -7.65
N PHE A 434 7.03 -5.66 -8.28
CA PHE A 434 6.51 -4.32 -8.02
C PHE A 434 6.09 -4.17 -6.55
N PHE A 435 5.27 -5.09 -6.02
CA PHE A 435 4.88 -5.05 -4.61
C PHE A 435 6.07 -5.18 -3.64
N LEU A 436 7.09 -5.95 -3.99
CA LEU A 436 8.35 -6.01 -3.23
C LEU A 436 9.05 -4.65 -3.19
N SER A 437 9.00 -3.85 -4.26
CA SER A 437 9.55 -2.48 -4.23
C SER A 437 8.78 -1.57 -3.27
N VAL A 438 7.45 -1.71 -3.21
CA VAL A 438 6.61 -0.95 -2.28
C VAL A 438 6.85 -1.40 -0.84
N ALA A 439 6.93 -2.72 -0.61
CA ALA A 439 7.26 -3.32 0.68
C ALA A 439 8.63 -2.83 1.18
N LEU A 440 9.64 -2.86 0.32
CA LEU A 440 10.99 -2.40 0.63
C LEU A 440 10.98 -0.91 0.99
N GLY A 441 10.35 -0.07 0.17
CA GLY A 441 10.23 1.35 0.46
C GLY A 441 9.52 1.61 1.78
N THR A 442 8.39 0.95 2.02
CA THR A 442 7.57 1.14 3.23
C THR A 442 8.33 0.70 4.48
N ALA A 443 9.05 -0.42 4.42
CA ALA A 443 9.94 -0.83 5.49
C ALA A 443 11.06 0.20 5.69
N MET A 444 11.77 0.61 4.63
CA MET A 444 12.82 1.64 4.71
C MET A 444 12.31 2.97 5.28
N ALA A 445 11.04 3.35 5.09
CA ALA A 445 10.47 4.55 5.71
C ALA A 445 10.48 4.49 7.25
N GLY A 446 10.39 3.28 7.84
CA GLY A 446 10.56 3.05 9.28
C GLY A 446 12.03 3.17 9.70
N THR A 447 12.94 2.47 9.02
CA THR A 447 14.40 2.57 9.26
C THR A 447 14.88 4.01 9.17
N LEU A 448 14.50 4.71 8.10
CA LEU A 448 14.93 6.09 7.84
C LEU A 448 14.37 7.04 8.92
N ALA A 449 13.11 6.89 9.31
CA ALA A 449 12.51 7.73 10.35
C ALA A 449 13.23 7.62 11.71
N GLY A 450 13.92 6.51 11.99
CA GLY A 450 14.77 6.39 13.19
C GLY A 450 15.97 7.36 13.23
N PHE A 451 16.36 7.95 12.10
CA PHE A 451 17.40 8.99 12.02
C PHE A 451 16.85 10.41 12.12
N TYR A 452 15.54 10.57 12.16
CA TYR A 452 14.92 11.89 12.33
C TYR A 452 15.17 12.40 13.76
N ASN A 453 15.61 13.65 13.86
CA ASN A 453 15.83 14.32 15.13
C ASN A 453 15.21 15.70 15.08
N GLU A 454 14.21 15.93 15.92
CA GLU A 454 13.50 17.20 16.01
C GLU A 454 14.45 18.36 16.30
N ASN A 455 15.50 18.17 17.11
CA ASN A 455 16.43 19.26 17.44
C ASN A 455 17.36 19.64 16.28
N ASN A 456 17.47 18.81 15.24
CA ASN A 456 18.33 19.07 14.10
C ASN A 456 17.78 18.39 12.83
N GLU A 457 16.71 18.97 12.29
CA GLU A 457 15.93 18.41 11.18
C GLU A 457 16.60 18.60 9.81
N VAL A 458 17.40 19.66 9.65
CA VAL A 458 17.96 20.05 8.35
C VAL A 458 18.82 18.96 7.71
N PRO A 459 19.77 18.30 8.42
CA PRO A 459 20.55 17.21 7.84
C PRO A 459 19.69 16.04 7.35
N TYR A 460 18.64 15.70 8.10
CA TYR A 460 17.73 14.61 7.75
C TYR A 460 17.00 14.88 6.42
N PHE A 461 16.31 16.02 6.36
CA PHE A 461 15.55 16.41 5.16
C PHE A 461 16.47 16.65 3.96
N THR A 462 17.66 17.20 4.17
CA THR A 462 18.67 17.41 3.13
C THR A 462 19.17 16.08 2.56
N ALA A 463 19.60 15.14 3.42
CA ALA A 463 20.18 13.88 2.99
C ALA A 463 19.18 13.03 2.19
N ILE A 464 17.95 12.89 2.71
CA ILE A 464 16.91 12.09 2.06
C ILE A 464 16.39 12.78 0.80
N GLY A 465 16.16 14.10 0.86
CA GLY A 465 15.71 14.89 -0.28
C GLY A 465 16.70 14.84 -1.45
N LEU A 466 17.98 15.12 -1.19
CA LEU A 466 19.03 15.06 -2.22
C LEU A 466 19.29 13.63 -2.71
N GLY A 467 19.23 12.63 -1.83
CA GLY A 467 19.33 11.22 -2.21
C GLY A 467 18.25 10.80 -3.21
N SER A 468 17.00 11.18 -2.95
CA SER A 468 15.88 10.93 -3.86
C SER A 468 16.04 11.67 -5.19
N ILE A 469 16.45 12.94 -5.16
CA ILE A 469 16.72 13.71 -6.39
C ILE A 469 17.84 13.07 -7.20
N ALA A 470 18.93 12.61 -6.56
CA ALA A 470 20.03 11.95 -7.23
C ALA A 470 19.57 10.67 -7.95
N VAL A 471 18.76 9.83 -7.30
CA VAL A 471 18.17 8.63 -7.92
C VAL A 471 17.28 9.01 -9.10
N GLY A 472 16.45 10.04 -8.95
CA GLY A 472 15.61 10.55 -10.03
C GLY A 472 16.41 11.08 -11.23
N VAL A 473 17.51 11.82 -11.00
CA VAL A 473 18.42 12.31 -12.04
C VAL A 473 19.10 11.14 -12.76
N LEU A 474 19.63 10.17 -12.01
CA LEU A 474 20.24 8.97 -12.58
C LEU A 474 19.24 8.21 -13.47
N LEU A 475 17.98 8.11 -13.05
CA LEU A 475 16.93 7.47 -13.84
C LEU A 475 16.58 8.28 -15.10
N ALA A 476 16.52 9.61 -14.99
CA ALA A 476 16.26 10.49 -16.13
C ALA A 476 17.38 10.38 -17.19
N VAL A 477 18.64 10.42 -16.75
CA VAL A 477 19.82 10.25 -17.61
C VAL A 477 19.87 8.85 -18.22
N GLY A 478 19.54 7.81 -17.43
CA GLY A 478 19.45 6.43 -17.88
C GLY A 478 18.25 6.13 -18.77
N SER A 479 17.26 7.02 -18.85
CA SER A 479 16.00 6.77 -19.55
C SER A 479 16.13 6.35 -21.02
N PRO A 480 17.07 6.90 -21.85
CA PRO A 480 17.24 6.45 -23.22
C PRO A 480 17.70 4.99 -23.31
N TRP A 481 18.56 4.56 -22.38
CA TRP A 481 19.04 3.18 -22.30
C TRP A 481 17.95 2.23 -21.79
N ILE A 482 17.21 2.61 -20.75
CA ILE A 482 16.09 1.83 -20.22
C ILE A 482 15.05 1.60 -21.33
N LYS A 483 14.69 2.64 -22.08
CA LYS A 483 13.77 2.52 -23.23
C LYS A 483 14.27 1.55 -24.30
N ARG A 484 15.58 1.53 -24.59
CA ARG A 484 16.17 0.55 -25.53
C ARG A 484 16.06 -0.89 -25.02
N LEU A 485 16.05 -1.09 -23.70
CA LEU A 485 15.87 -2.41 -23.10
C LEU A 485 14.41 -2.86 -23.07
N MET A 486 13.44 -1.95 -23.08
CA MET A 486 11.99 -2.19 -23.16
C MET A 486 11.55 -2.61 -24.58
N LYS A 487 12.29 -3.52 -25.22
CA LYS A 487 12.08 -3.93 -26.62
C LYS A 487 10.67 -4.46 -26.85
N GLY A 488 9.97 -3.91 -27.86
CA GLY A 488 8.63 -4.33 -28.25
C GLY A 488 7.51 -3.90 -27.30
N VAL A 489 7.79 -2.95 -26.40
CA VAL A 489 6.81 -2.33 -25.50
C VAL A 489 6.94 -0.81 -25.71
N HIS A 490 5.95 -0.21 -26.38
CA HIS A 490 5.92 1.24 -26.65
C HIS A 490 5.15 2.00 -25.57
#